data_AF-A0A927P4P2-F1
#
_entry.id   AF-A0A927P4P2-F1
#
_cell.length_a   1.000
_cell.length_b   1.000
_cell.length_c   1.000
_cell.angle_alpha   90.00
_cell.angle_beta   90.00
_cell.angle_gamma   90.00
#
_symmetry.space_group_name_H-M   'P 1'
#
loop_
_entity.id
_entity.type
_entity.pdbx_description
1 polymer ?
#
loop_
_entity_poly.entity_id
_entity_poly.type
_entity_poly.pdbx_seq_one_letter_code
_entity_poly.pdbx_strand_id
1 'polypeptide(L)'
;MKHLGTKPMRTARLTLRPFEVADAEAMYNNWASDPEVVKYLTWPVHASAELTRSLLKSWCEKYAQPDYYQWAIVPDGVNEPIGSIAAVTVNDRTGCITIGYCMAKRWWGQGLMPEALSALIRFFFDEVGANRIDAQHDANNPKSGRVMQKAGMRKEGVLRAAGVNNQGVCDEVIYAILREEYLAEATNIWKRLYLEALAVQNDRTVSPFIEAGGVAAAILTHAGSIYTGVCIDTASTLGMCAERNAIANMLTHGESRISKVVAVMPDGRVGPPCGACREYMMQLDKNSGSIEILLALDPVKTITLRELTPYWWGEERFADE
;
A
#
# COMPACT_ATOMS: atom_id res chain seq x y z
N MET A 1 -14.55 14.84 -3.90
CA MET A 1 -14.09 13.45 -3.71
C MET A 1 -15.16 12.67 -2.93
N LYS A 2 -15.04 11.34 -2.74
CA LYS A 2 -15.90 10.59 -1.81
C LYS A 2 -15.20 10.52 -0.45
N HIS A 3 -15.54 11.42 0.45
CA HIS A 3 -14.90 11.49 1.76
C HIS A 3 -15.25 10.29 2.65
N LEU A 4 -14.23 9.70 3.28
CA LEU A 4 -14.35 8.43 4.03
C LEU A 4 -13.82 8.51 5.47
N GLY A 5 -13.34 9.68 5.88
CA GLY A 5 -12.78 9.94 7.20
C GLY A 5 -11.44 9.25 7.44
N THR A 6 -10.95 9.41 8.66
CA THR A 6 -9.73 8.74 9.13
C THR A 6 -10.03 7.26 9.42
N LYS A 7 -9.90 6.38 8.43
CA LYS A 7 -10.09 4.93 8.60
C LYS A 7 -8.82 4.24 9.09
N PRO A 8 -8.91 3.26 10.01
CA PRO A 8 -7.78 2.40 10.33
C PRO A 8 -7.28 1.64 9.10
N MET A 9 -5.97 1.58 8.90
CA MET A 9 -5.31 0.86 7.81
C MET A 9 -4.13 0.05 8.36
N ARG A 10 -3.92 -1.15 7.82
CA ARG A 10 -2.75 -1.98 8.11
C ARG A 10 -1.83 -2.03 6.90
N THR A 11 -0.53 -1.95 7.17
CA THR A 11 0.54 -2.17 6.20
C THR A 11 1.34 -3.42 6.59
N ALA A 12 2.53 -3.61 6.02
CA ALA A 12 3.37 -4.76 6.36
C ALA A 12 3.91 -4.68 7.81
N ARG A 13 4.14 -3.48 8.32
CA ARG A 13 4.78 -3.24 9.63
C ARG A 13 4.05 -2.24 10.53
N LEU A 14 3.01 -1.57 10.01
CA LEU A 14 2.35 -0.45 10.67
C LEU A 14 0.84 -0.65 10.74
N THR A 15 0.27 -0.15 11.83
CA THR A 15 -1.13 0.21 11.94
C THR A 15 -1.24 1.74 11.88
N LEU A 16 -1.97 2.26 10.90
CA LEU A 16 -2.35 3.66 10.81
C LEU A 16 -3.76 3.78 11.38
N ARG A 17 -3.95 4.52 12.47
CA ARG A 17 -5.28 4.64 13.12
C ARG A 17 -5.57 6.08 13.55
N PRO A 18 -6.85 6.44 13.81
CA PRO A 18 -7.17 7.64 14.55
C PRO A 18 -6.36 7.74 15.85
N PHE A 19 -5.98 8.96 16.22
CA PHE A 19 -5.43 9.25 17.54
C PHE A 19 -6.49 9.04 18.62
N GLU A 20 -6.03 8.64 19.79
CA GLU A 20 -6.81 8.63 21.01
C GLU A 20 -6.23 9.66 21.98
N VAL A 21 -7.05 10.21 22.88
CA VAL A 21 -6.55 11.18 23.89
C VAL A 21 -5.47 10.55 24.79
N ALA A 22 -5.48 9.23 24.95
CA ALA A 22 -4.47 8.47 25.70
C ALA A 22 -3.08 8.52 25.03
N ASP A 23 -3.00 8.75 23.71
CA ASP A 23 -1.75 8.84 22.97
C ASP A 23 -0.91 10.10 23.32
N ALA A 24 -1.47 11.04 24.10
CA ALA A 24 -0.87 12.34 24.35
C ALA A 24 0.54 12.26 24.96
N GLU A 25 0.73 11.34 25.90
CA GLU A 25 2.00 11.16 26.59
C GLU A 25 3.05 10.54 25.67
N ALA A 26 2.67 9.50 24.92
CA ALA A 26 3.52 8.90 23.90
C ALA A 26 3.89 9.91 22.80
N MET A 27 2.93 10.67 22.28
CA MET A 27 3.18 11.73 21.28
C MET A 27 4.14 12.79 21.79
N TYR A 28 3.94 13.26 23.03
CA TYR A 28 4.82 14.23 23.68
C TYR A 28 6.25 13.69 23.75
N ASN A 29 6.42 12.53 24.40
CA ASN A 29 7.72 11.91 24.66
C ASN A 29 8.45 11.47 23.39
N ASN A 30 7.71 11.01 22.37
CA ASN A 30 8.31 10.43 21.17
C ASN A 30 8.74 11.51 20.15
N TRP A 31 7.96 12.58 19.96
CA TRP A 31 8.35 13.60 18.97
C TRP A 31 7.89 15.04 19.25
N ALA A 32 6.78 15.27 19.94
CA ALA A 32 6.24 16.63 20.04
C ALA A 32 7.07 17.55 20.96
N SER A 33 7.86 16.98 21.87
CA SER A 33 8.79 17.72 22.72
C SER A 33 10.23 17.78 22.16
N ASP A 34 10.53 17.12 21.03
CA ASP A 34 11.90 17.00 20.50
C ASP A 34 12.20 18.15 19.50
N PRO A 35 13.13 19.07 19.83
CA PRO A 35 13.53 20.16 18.94
C PRO A 35 14.07 19.70 17.59
N GLU A 36 14.69 18.52 17.51
CA GLU A 36 15.20 17.99 16.25
C GLU A 36 14.08 17.51 15.33
N VAL A 37 12.98 17.01 15.89
CA VAL A 37 11.82 16.59 15.08
C VAL A 37 11.05 17.81 14.59
N VAL A 38 10.81 18.81 15.44
CA VAL A 38 10.03 19.99 15.08
C VAL A 38 10.83 21.03 14.31
N LYS A 39 12.15 20.87 14.17
CA LYS A 39 13.05 21.85 13.52
C LYS A 39 12.51 22.45 12.22
N TYR A 40 11.91 21.62 11.36
CA TYR A 40 11.37 22.03 10.05
C TYR A 40 9.84 22.06 9.99
N LEU A 41 9.16 21.95 11.14
CA LEU A 41 7.70 22.01 11.24
C LEU A 41 7.22 23.44 11.46
N THR A 42 5.94 23.66 11.19
CA THR A 42 5.26 24.96 11.31
C THR A 42 4.69 25.23 12.71
N TRP A 43 4.91 24.31 13.64
CA TRP A 43 4.51 24.41 15.04
C TRP A 43 5.70 24.15 15.97
N PRO A 44 5.81 24.85 17.11
CA PRO A 44 6.93 24.75 18.03
C PRO A 44 6.84 23.49 18.90
N VAL A 45 7.92 23.17 19.63
CA VAL A 45 7.86 22.08 20.64
C VAL A 45 6.68 22.30 21.59
N HIS A 46 6.02 21.21 21.94
CA HIS A 46 4.97 21.26 22.95
C HIS A 46 5.61 21.56 24.31
N ALA A 47 5.01 22.47 25.08
CA ALA A 47 5.52 22.84 26.40
C ALA A 47 5.28 21.74 27.45
N SER A 48 4.26 20.90 27.27
CA SER A 48 3.91 19.81 28.19
C SER A 48 3.05 18.74 27.50
N ALA A 49 2.97 17.56 28.12
CA ALA A 49 2.05 16.51 27.69
C ALA A 49 0.57 16.95 27.78
N GLU A 50 0.24 17.89 28.66
CA GLU A 50 -1.12 18.41 28.80
C GLU A 50 -1.55 19.28 27.61
N LEU A 51 -0.61 20.05 27.05
CA LEU A 51 -0.84 20.76 25.78
C LEU A 51 -1.11 19.75 24.65
N THR A 52 -0.32 18.68 24.57
CA THR A 52 -0.55 17.58 23.61
C THR A 52 -1.92 16.95 23.81
N ARG A 53 -2.33 16.71 25.06
CA ARG A 53 -3.64 16.13 25.39
C ARG A 53 -4.78 17.01 24.94
N SER A 54 -4.69 18.31 25.18
CA SER A 54 -5.67 19.30 24.72
C SER A 54 -5.78 19.32 23.19
N LEU A 55 -4.65 19.24 22.49
CA LEU A 55 -4.62 19.14 21.03
C LEU A 55 -5.28 17.86 20.52
N LEU A 56 -4.93 16.69 21.09
CA LEU A 56 -5.52 15.42 20.69
C LEU A 56 -7.01 15.36 20.95
N LYS A 57 -7.51 15.97 22.04
CA LYS A 57 -8.95 16.10 22.28
C LYS A 57 -9.64 16.84 21.12
N SER A 58 -9.06 17.95 20.65
CA SER A 58 -9.60 18.72 19.51
C SER A 58 -9.56 17.94 18.19
N TRP A 59 -8.57 17.05 18.01
CA TRP A 59 -8.50 16.17 16.83
C TRP A 59 -9.53 15.05 16.91
N CYS A 60 -9.70 14.45 18.09
CA CYS A 60 -10.68 13.39 18.32
C CYS A 60 -12.11 13.85 18.01
N GLU A 61 -12.46 15.08 18.39
CA GLU A 61 -13.77 15.69 18.09
C GLU A 61 -14.03 15.85 16.58
N LYS A 62 -12.98 15.97 15.77
CA LYS A 62 -13.09 16.13 14.32
C LYS A 62 -13.25 14.82 13.56
N TYR A 63 -12.99 13.66 14.16
CA TYR A 63 -13.12 12.37 13.46
C TYR A 63 -14.54 12.02 13.02
N ALA A 64 -15.57 12.71 13.55
CA ALA A 64 -16.93 12.62 13.04
C ALA A 64 -17.10 13.25 11.64
N GLN A 65 -16.16 14.10 11.21
CA GLN A 65 -16.19 14.77 9.90
C GLN A 65 -15.54 13.85 8.84
N PRO A 66 -16.23 13.51 7.75
CA PRO A 66 -15.72 12.56 6.77
C PRO A 66 -14.52 13.09 5.97
N ASP A 67 -14.32 14.40 5.93
CA ASP A 67 -13.19 15.07 5.27
C ASP A 67 -12.00 15.33 6.20
N TYR A 68 -12.08 14.90 7.47
CA TYR A 68 -10.98 14.97 8.41
C TYR A 68 -10.09 13.72 8.38
N TYR A 69 -8.81 13.95 8.11
CA TYR A 69 -7.82 12.93 7.82
C TYR A 69 -6.55 13.14 8.65
N GLN A 70 -6.41 12.40 9.75
CA GLN A 70 -5.28 12.53 10.67
C GLN A 70 -4.99 11.20 11.37
N TRP A 71 -3.88 10.55 11.03
CA TRP A 71 -3.51 9.23 11.54
C TRP A 71 -2.31 9.27 12.48
N ALA A 72 -2.41 8.49 13.54
CA ALA A 72 -1.30 7.99 14.33
C ALA A 72 -0.61 6.85 13.59
N ILE A 73 0.72 6.86 13.57
CA ILE A 73 1.54 5.78 13.01
C ILE A 73 2.00 4.89 14.16
N VAL A 74 1.56 3.63 14.20
CA VAL A 74 1.87 2.67 15.27
C VAL A 74 2.55 1.43 14.65
N PRO A 75 3.84 1.17 14.93
CA PRO A 75 4.49 -0.07 14.48
C PRO A 75 3.93 -1.28 15.20
N ASP A 76 3.88 -2.42 14.51
CA ASP A 76 3.46 -3.68 15.12
C ASP A 76 4.37 -4.02 16.31
N GLY A 77 3.76 -4.38 17.44
CA GLY A 77 4.46 -4.72 18.70
C GLY A 77 4.90 -3.53 19.57
N VAL A 78 4.75 -2.27 19.12
CA VAL A 78 5.18 -1.08 19.89
C VAL A 78 4.04 -0.47 20.71
N ASN A 79 2.77 -0.74 20.38
CA ASN A 79 1.54 -0.31 21.10
C ASN A 79 1.38 1.20 21.39
N GLU A 80 2.34 2.04 21.01
CA GLU A 80 2.29 3.49 21.11
C GLU A 80 2.58 4.14 19.75
N PRO A 81 2.03 5.34 19.48
CA PRO A 81 2.33 6.04 18.24
C PRO A 81 3.75 6.55 18.24
N ILE A 82 4.34 6.58 17.05
CA ILE A 82 5.71 7.06 16.81
C ILE A 82 5.74 8.27 15.87
N GLY A 83 4.60 8.66 15.33
CA GLY A 83 4.49 9.75 14.37
C GLY A 83 3.05 10.02 13.97
N SER A 84 2.89 11.01 13.10
CA SER A 84 1.61 11.46 12.57
C SER A 84 1.73 11.66 11.05
N ILE A 85 0.68 11.30 10.34
CA ILE A 85 0.51 11.61 8.91
C ILE A 85 -0.93 12.05 8.66
N ALA A 86 -1.12 13.11 7.88
CA ALA A 86 -2.41 13.79 7.74
C ALA A 86 -2.62 14.36 6.33
N ALA A 87 -3.87 14.57 5.94
CA ALA A 87 -4.18 15.58 4.92
C ALA A 87 -4.23 16.96 5.60
N VAL A 88 -3.27 17.82 5.28
CA VAL A 88 -3.20 19.19 5.83
C VAL A 88 -4.08 20.17 5.04
N THR A 89 -4.26 19.90 3.75
CA THR A 89 -5.15 20.67 2.87
C THR A 89 -5.91 19.71 1.96
N VAL A 90 -7.20 19.95 1.78
CA VAL A 90 -8.07 19.17 0.90
C VAL A 90 -8.77 20.14 -0.04
N ASN A 91 -8.62 19.95 -1.34
CA ASN A 91 -9.24 20.77 -2.38
C ASN A 91 -10.16 19.93 -3.25
N ASP A 92 -11.46 19.96 -2.96
CA ASP A 92 -12.47 19.21 -3.71
C ASP A 92 -12.65 19.65 -5.16
N ARG A 93 -12.35 20.91 -5.47
CA ARG A 93 -12.53 21.42 -6.84
C ARG A 93 -11.52 20.80 -7.80
N THR A 94 -10.30 20.55 -7.33
CA THR A 94 -9.24 19.92 -8.13
C THR A 94 -9.02 18.45 -7.79
N GLY A 95 -9.64 17.95 -6.72
CA GLY A 95 -9.37 16.63 -6.16
C GLY A 95 -7.96 16.51 -5.61
N CYS A 96 -7.37 17.59 -5.12
CA CYS A 96 -6.01 17.60 -4.59
C CYS A 96 -6.00 17.41 -3.06
N ILE A 97 -5.09 16.57 -2.58
CA ILE A 97 -4.83 16.35 -1.15
C ILE A 97 -3.36 16.63 -0.86
N THR A 98 -3.11 17.59 0.02
CA THR A 98 -1.75 17.89 0.51
C THR A 98 -1.48 17.11 1.78
N ILE A 99 -0.40 16.35 1.79
CA ILE A 99 -0.01 15.50 2.92
C ILE A 99 1.09 16.15 3.74
N GLY A 100 0.92 16.11 5.06
CA GLY A 100 1.96 16.44 6.04
C GLY A 100 2.27 15.25 6.93
N TYR A 101 3.52 15.11 7.35
CA TYR A 101 3.92 14.05 8.27
C TYR A 101 5.08 14.45 9.18
N CYS A 102 5.16 13.79 10.34
CA CYS A 102 6.30 13.83 11.24
C CYS A 102 6.48 12.47 11.95
N MET A 103 7.67 12.19 12.42
CA MET A 103 7.99 10.93 13.09
C MET A 103 9.12 11.13 14.09
N ALA A 104 9.07 10.39 15.19
CA ALA A 104 10.10 10.34 16.20
C ALA A 104 11.46 9.94 15.63
N LYS A 105 12.50 10.65 16.07
CA LYS A 105 13.87 10.56 15.53
C LYS A 105 14.41 9.13 15.48
N ARG A 106 14.13 8.31 16.52
CA ARG A 106 14.60 6.93 16.63
C ARG A 106 14.12 5.99 15.51
N TRP A 107 13.06 6.37 14.79
CA TRP A 107 12.45 5.58 13.73
C TRP A 107 12.81 6.05 12.31
N TRP A 108 13.60 7.12 12.19
CA TRP A 108 14.04 7.63 10.89
C TRP A 108 14.92 6.63 10.14
N GLY A 109 14.88 6.67 8.81
CA GLY A 109 15.75 5.86 7.96
C GLY A 109 15.33 4.39 7.81
N GLN A 110 14.31 3.92 8.53
CA GLN A 110 13.85 2.52 8.51
C GLN A 110 12.79 2.20 7.44
N GLY A 111 12.44 3.19 6.62
CA GLY A 111 11.43 3.04 5.55
C GLY A 111 9.98 3.04 6.01
N LEU A 112 9.69 3.34 7.29
CA LEU A 112 8.33 3.35 7.83
C LEU A 112 7.47 4.51 7.30
N MET A 113 8.01 5.73 7.23
CA MET A 113 7.23 6.87 6.71
C MET A 113 6.88 6.72 5.21
N PRO A 114 7.80 6.28 4.32
CA PRO A 114 7.42 5.94 2.95
C PRO A 114 6.31 4.90 2.87
N GLU A 115 6.38 3.84 3.68
CA GLU A 115 5.34 2.81 3.74
C GLU A 115 3.98 3.39 4.16
N ALA A 116 3.96 4.25 5.19
CA ALA A 116 2.74 4.95 5.62
C ALA A 116 2.19 5.89 4.51
N LEU A 117 3.05 6.67 3.86
CA LEU A 117 2.66 7.57 2.79
C LEU A 117 2.12 6.81 1.58
N SER A 118 2.74 5.70 1.18
CA SER A 118 2.23 4.84 0.11
C SER A 118 0.85 4.26 0.43
N ALA A 119 0.59 3.88 1.69
CA ALA A 119 -0.72 3.41 2.10
C ALA A 119 -1.80 4.52 1.97
N LEU A 120 -1.48 5.75 2.35
CA LEU A 120 -2.39 6.90 2.17
C LEU A 120 -2.60 7.23 0.68
N ILE A 121 -1.55 7.18 -0.14
CA ILE A 121 -1.66 7.39 -1.59
C ILE A 121 -2.67 6.41 -2.19
N ARG A 122 -2.54 5.12 -1.85
CA ARG A 122 -3.47 4.07 -2.26
C ARG A 122 -4.90 4.40 -1.80
N PHE A 123 -5.09 4.67 -0.51
CA PHE A 123 -6.41 5.00 0.05
C PHE A 123 -7.07 6.18 -0.66
N PHE A 124 -6.32 7.26 -0.90
CA PHE A 124 -6.87 8.45 -1.51
C PHE A 124 -7.21 8.27 -2.99
N PHE A 125 -6.43 7.50 -3.76
CA PHE A 125 -6.72 7.23 -5.17
C PHE A 125 -7.75 6.13 -5.42
N ASP A 126 -7.71 5.05 -4.64
CA ASP A 126 -8.56 3.88 -4.82
C ASP A 126 -9.95 4.09 -4.19
N GLU A 127 -10.01 4.61 -2.96
CA GLU A 127 -11.26 4.68 -2.20
C GLU A 127 -11.88 6.08 -2.20
N VAL A 128 -11.09 7.13 -1.95
CA VAL A 128 -11.60 8.52 -1.85
C VAL A 128 -11.79 9.15 -3.23
N GLY A 129 -11.07 8.66 -4.24
CA GLY A 129 -11.14 9.16 -5.61
C GLY A 129 -10.50 10.54 -5.79
N ALA A 130 -9.40 10.81 -5.08
CA ALA A 130 -8.56 11.99 -5.31
C ALA A 130 -7.96 11.96 -6.72
N ASN A 131 -7.69 13.13 -7.28
CA ASN A 131 -7.03 13.28 -8.58
C ASN A 131 -5.51 13.48 -8.43
N ARG A 132 -5.09 14.12 -7.33
CA ARG A 132 -3.71 14.51 -7.08
C ARG A 132 -3.39 14.42 -5.60
N ILE A 133 -2.17 13.99 -5.29
CA ILE A 133 -1.62 14.03 -3.95
C ILE A 133 -0.29 14.77 -4.01
N ASP A 134 -0.13 15.80 -3.19
CA ASP A 134 1.12 16.54 -3.08
C ASP A 134 1.62 16.63 -1.63
N ALA A 135 2.90 16.95 -1.51
CA ALA A 135 3.56 17.16 -0.23
C ALA A 135 4.75 18.09 -0.44
N GLN A 136 5.10 18.82 0.62
CA GLN A 136 6.13 19.84 0.58
C GLN A 136 7.10 19.66 1.73
N HIS A 137 8.35 20.09 1.52
CA HIS A 137 9.34 20.12 2.58
C HIS A 137 10.30 21.30 2.41
N ASP A 138 10.87 21.78 3.51
CA ASP A 138 11.98 22.74 3.50
C ASP A 138 13.15 22.15 2.68
N ALA A 139 13.71 22.92 1.75
CA ALA A 139 14.86 22.53 0.93
C ALA A 139 16.08 22.04 1.75
N ASN A 140 16.23 22.52 2.98
CA ASN A 140 17.26 22.12 3.94
C ASN A 140 16.95 20.79 4.65
N ASN A 141 15.78 20.18 4.40
CA ASN A 141 15.37 18.87 4.90
C ASN A 141 15.23 17.82 3.78
N PRO A 142 16.33 17.42 3.11
CA PRO A 142 16.28 16.43 2.02
C PRO A 142 15.85 15.03 2.47
N LYS A 143 15.84 14.75 3.79
CA LYS A 143 15.32 13.48 4.32
C LYS A 143 13.81 13.36 4.06
N SER A 144 13.06 14.47 4.14
CA SER A 144 11.64 14.47 3.83
C SER A 144 11.38 14.24 2.33
N GLY A 145 12.13 14.90 1.44
CA GLY A 145 12.01 14.66 0.00
C GLY A 145 12.28 13.19 -0.40
N ARG A 146 13.23 12.52 0.26
CA ARG A 146 13.49 11.08 0.04
C ARG A 146 12.31 10.20 0.43
N VAL A 147 11.45 10.62 1.35
CA VAL A 147 10.22 9.89 1.68
C VAL A 147 9.24 9.96 0.52
N MET A 148 8.98 11.17 0.00
CA MET A 148 8.07 11.41 -1.12
C MET A 148 8.51 10.65 -2.36
N GLN A 149 9.82 10.67 -2.69
CA GLN A 149 10.40 9.91 -3.79
C GLN A 149 10.17 8.40 -3.65
N LYS A 150 10.41 7.84 -2.45
CA LYS A 150 10.20 6.42 -2.20
C LYS A 150 8.73 6.01 -2.25
N ALA A 151 7.81 6.95 -2.02
CA ALA A 151 6.38 6.75 -2.15
C ALA A 151 5.86 6.95 -3.59
N GLY A 152 6.75 7.13 -4.58
CA GLY A 152 6.40 7.26 -6.00
C GLY A 152 6.14 8.70 -6.47
N MET A 153 6.28 9.70 -5.60
CA MET A 153 6.03 11.09 -5.96
C MET A 153 7.19 11.69 -6.76
N ARG A 154 6.87 12.57 -7.71
CA ARG A 154 7.81 13.27 -8.58
C ARG A 154 8.02 14.70 -8.10
N LYS A 155 9.27 15.16 -8.15
CA LYS A 155 9.61 16.56 -7.83
C LYS A 155 9.08 17.47 -8.93
N GLU A 156 8.30 18.48 -8.57
CA GLU A 156 7.77 19.46 -9.53
C GLU A 156 8.57 20.76 -9.55
N GLY A 157 9.12 21.17 -8.40
CA GLY A 157 9.84 22.43 -8.33
C GLY A 157 10.28 22.84 -6.94
N VAL A 158 10.78 24.06 -6.86
CA VAL A 158 11.15 24.74 -5.62
C VAL A 158 10.48 26.10 -5.61
N LEU A 159 9.62 26.35 -4.62
CA LEU A 159 9.05 27.66 -4.35
C LEU A 159 10.02 28.43 -3.47
N ARG A 160 10.55 29.54 -3.98
CA ARG A 160 11.52 30.37 -3.24
C ARG A 160 10.82 31.21 -2.18
N ALA A 161 11.33 31.18 -0.96
CA ALA A 161 10.82 31.95 0.19
C ALA A 161 9.29 31.84 0.38
N ALA A 162 8.73 30.65 0.13
CA ALA A 162 7.28 30.43 0.15
C ALA A 162 6.77 29.85 1.48
N GLY A 163 7.65 29.25 2.28
CA GLY A 163 7.31 28.65 3.57
C GLY A 163 7.85 29.43 4.76
N VAL A 164 7.26 29.20 5.93
CA VAL A 164 7.81 29.60 7.23
C VAL A 164 7.76 28.41 8.18
N ASN A 165 8.87 28.09 8.81
CA ASN A 165 8.95 27.06 9.85
C ASN A 165 9.75 27.58 11.06
N ASN A 166 10.09 26.69 12.00
CA ASN A 166 10.86 27.04 13.19
C ASN A 166 12.30 27.56 12.90
N GLN A 167 12.75 27.63 11.64
CA GLN A 167 14.01 28.24 11.21
C GLN A 167 13.83 29.59 10.50
N GLY A 168 12.58 30.06 10.33
CA GLY A 168 12.25 31.29 9.61
C GLY A 168 11.70 31.02 8.21
N VAL A 169 11.86 32.01 7.32
CA VAL A 169 11.43 31.92 5.91
C VAL A 169 12.32 30.92 5.17
N CYS A 170 11.72 30.00 4.41
CA CYS A 170 12.43 28.94 3.71
C CYS A 170 11.90 28.69 2.29
N ASP A 171 12.73 28.02 1.48
CA ASP A 171 12.34 27.48 0.18
C ASP A 171 11.60 26.14 0.38
N GLU A 172 10.49 25.95 -0.34
CA GLU A 172 9.68 24.74 -0.28
C GLU A 172 9.86 23.91 -1.54
N VAL A 173 10.27 22.65 -1.37
CA VAL A 173 10.37 21.69 -2.46
C VAL A 173 9.07 20.91 -2.55
N ILE A 174 8.45 20.95 -3.73
CA ILE A 174 7.15 20.30 -3.99
C ILE A 174 7.37 18.97 -4.68
N TYR A 175 6.70 17.95 -4.16
CA TYR A 175 6.50 16.67 -4.82
C TYR A 175 5.01 16.39 -5.01
N ALA A 176 4.67 15.71 -6.10
CA ALA A 176 3.31 15.28 -6.37
C ALA A 176 3.26 13.94 -7.09
N ILE A 177 2.12 13.29 -7.00
CA ILE A 177 1.74 12.16 -7.84
C ILE A 177 0.31 12.38 -8.34
N LEU A 178 0.07 12.11 -9.61
CA LEU A 178 -1.25 12.15 -10.22
C LEU A 178 -1.90 10.77 -10.20
N ARG A 179 -3.23 10.74 -10.13
CA ARG A 179 -3.99 9.48 -10.19
C ARG A 179 -3.68 8.70 -11.47
N GLU A 180 -3.54 9.39 -12.59
CA GLU A 180 -3.19 8.76 -13.87
C GLU A 180 -1.80 8.09 -13.80
N GLU A 181 -0.81 8.73 -13.18
CA GLU A 181 0.53 8.15 -13.02
C GLU A 181 0.51 6.91 -12.12
N TYR A 182 -0.23 6.99 -11.01
CA TYR A 182 -0.46 5.87 -10.11
C TYR A 182 -1.13 4.68 -10.83
N LEU A 183 -2.18 4.95 -11.62
CA LEU A 183 -2.86 3.92 -12.40
C LEU A 183 -1.99 3.37 -13.54
N ALA A 184 -1.16 4.20 -14.16
CA ALA A 184 -0.22 3.77 -15.19
C ALA A 184 0.88 2.87 -14.60
N GLU A 185 1.36 3.15 -13.39
CA GLU A 185 2.31 2.30 -12.69
C GLU A 185 1.66 0.98 -12.23
N ALA A 186 0.42 1.03 -11.75
CA ALA A 186 -0.37 -0.17 -11.49
C ALA A 186 -0.58 -1.00 -12.79
N THR A 187 -0.87 -0.34 -13.90
CA THR A 187 -0.94 -0.98 -15.23
C THR A 187 0.41 -1.55 -15.63
N ASN A 188 1.52 -0.90 -15.27
CA ASN A 188 2.86 -1.39 -15.55
C ASN A 188 3.17 -2.66 -14.76
N ILE A 189 2.77 -2.79 -13.49
CA ILE A 189 2.94 -4.05 -12.76
C ILE A 189 2.05 -5.16 -13.34
N TRP A 190 0.80 -4.87 -13.72
CA TRP A 190 -0.06 -5.87 -14.38
C TRP A 190 0.49 -6.29 -15.74
N LYS A 191 1.00 -5.34 -16.53
CA LYS A 191 1.66 -5.60 -17.81
C LYS A 191 2.96 -6.39 -17.60
N ARG A 192 3.74 -6.08 -16.57
CA ARG A 192 4.93 -6.85 -16.21
C ARG A 192 4.56 -8.29 -15.86
N LEU A 193 3.59 -8.50 -14.96
CA LEU A 193 3.13 -9.85 -14.61
C LEU A 193 2.60 -10.62 -15.83
N TYR A 194 1.82 -9.96 -16.69
CA TYR A 194 1.35 -10.53 -17.95
C TYR A 194 2.51 -10.96 -18.86
N LEU A 195 3.53 -10.11 -19.02
CA LEU A 195 4.71 -10.41 -19.83
C LEU A 195 5.56 -11.54 -19.24
N GLU A 196 5.72 -11.60 -17.92
CA GLU A 196 6.43 -12.68 -17.23
C GLU A 196 5.69 -14.03 -17.38
N ALA A 197 4.35 -14.02 -17.30
CA ALA A 197 3.55 -15.21 -17.58
C ALA A 197 3.67 -15.65 -19.05
N LEU A 198 3.54 -14.71 -19.99
CA LEU A 198 3.73 -14.99 -21.42
C LEU A 198 5.12 -15.57 -21.72
N ALA A 199 6.17 -15.06 -21.06
CA ALA A 199 7.54 -15.49 -21.30
C ALA A 199 7.78 -16.98 -20.97
N VAL A 200 6.98 -17.57 -20.06
CA VAL A 200 7.04 -19.00 -19.74
C VAL A 200 5.99 -19.84 -20.47
N GLN A 201 5.00 -19.21 -21.12
CA GLN A 201 3.97 -19.90 -21.88
C GLN A 201 4.59 -20.56 -23.11
N ASN A 202 4.50 -21.88 -23.18
CA ASN A 202 5.10 -22.68 -24.24
C ASN A 202 4.33 -23.98 -24.37
N ASP A 203 3.20 -23.91 -25.06
CA ASP A 203 2.31 -25.02 -25.29
C ASP A 203 3.02 -26.15 -26.06
N ARG A 204 2.99 -27.35 -25.49
CA ARG A 204 3.65 -28.53 -26.06
C ARG A 204 3.09 -29.82 -25.48
N THR A 205 3.06 -30.85 -26.32
CA THR A 205 2.89 -32.23 -25.89
C THR A 205 4.21 -32.76 -25.33
N VAL A 206 4.24 -33.11 -24.04
CA VAL A 206 5.40 -33.70 -23.38
C VAL A 206 5.46 -35.21 -23.64
N SER A 207 4.30 -35.86 -23.63
CA SER A 207 4.14 -37.28 -23.93
C SER A 207 2.69 -37.56 -24.34
N PRO A 208 2.33 -38.77 -24.79
CA PRO A 208 0.93 -39.13 -25.07
C PRO A 208 -0.05 -38.96 -23.89
N PHE A 209 0.45 -38.74 -22.67
CA PHE A 209 -0.36 -38.56 -21.46
C PHE A 209 -0.28 -37.16 -20.86
N ILE A 210 0.64 -36.30 -21.34
CA ILE A 210 0.96 -35.03 -20.71
C ILE A 210 1.10 -33.92 -21.76
N GLU A 211 0.37 -32.84 -21.54
CA GLU A 211 0.52 -31.55 -22.21
C GLU A 211 0.95 -30.51 -21.18
N ALA A 212 1.71 -29.51 -21.59
CA ALA A 212 2.17 -28.47 -20.69
C ALA A 212 2.30 -27.13 -21.39
N GLY A 213 2.06 -26.05 -20.66
CA GLY A 213 2.33 -24.70 -21.15
C GLY A 213 1.21 -24.04 -21.94
N GLY A 214 0.03 -24.65 -22.06
CA GLY A 214 -1.14 -24.02 -22.68
C GLY A 214 -1.65 -22.81 -21.88
N VAL A 215 -1.64 -22.90 -20.55
CA VAL A 215 -1.91 -21.78 -19.63
C VAL A 215 -0.62 -21.44 -18.88
N ALA A 216 -0.35 -20.15 -18.71
CA ALA A 216 0.74 -19.66 -17.88
C ALA A 216 0.23 -18.72 -16.79
N ALA A 217 0.99 -18.57 -15.71
CA ALA A 217 0.65 -17.67 -14.64
C ALA A 217 1.88 -16.96 -14.09
N ALA A 218 1.65 -15.75 -13.56
CA ALA A 218 2.61 -15.00 -12.78
C ALA A 218 1.94 -14.51 -11.50
N ILE A 219 2.66 -14.64 -10.38
CA ILE A 219 2.22 -14.14 -9.07
C ILE A 219 3.24 -13.13 -8.54
N LEU A 220 2.76 -12.00 -8.03
CA LEU A 220 3.55 -11.03 -7.28
C LEU A 220 3.36 -11.30 -5.79
N THR A 221 4.45 -11.42 -5.05
CA THR A 221 4.40 -11.60 -3.60
C THR A 221 4.35 -10.28 -2.85
N HIS A 222 4.11 -10.32 -1.53
CA HIS A 222 4.25 -9.14 -0.67
C HIS A 222 5.70 -8.64 -0.53
N ALA A 223 6.70 -9.50 -0.79
CA ALA A 223 8.11 -9.09 -0.79
C ALA A 223 8.54 -8.41 -2.10
N GLY A 224 7.67 -8.43 -3.13
CA GLY A 224 7.94 -7.84 -4.45
C GLY A 224 8.58 -8.80 -5.46
N SER A 225 8.72 -10.07 -5.11
CA SER A 225 9.19 -11.13 -6.01
C SER A 225 8.09 -11.55 -6.98
N ILE A 226 8.49 -11.95 -8.19
CA ILE A 226 7.58 -12.51 -9.20
C ILE A 226 7.93 -13.98 -9.42
N TYR A 227 6.95 -14.86 -9.29
CA TYR A 227 7.08 -16.27 -9.58
C TYR A 227 6.13 -16.66 -10.70
N THR A 228 6.61 -17.51 -11.61
CA THR A 228 5.86 -17.96 -12.78
C THR A 228 5.69 -19.47 -12.77
N GLY A 229 4.66 -19.92 -13.48
CA GLY A 229 4.33 -21.33 -13.62
C GLY A 229 3.51 -21.59 -14.88
N VAL A 230 3.47 -22.85 -15.30
CA VAL A 230 2.70 -23.31 -16.45
C VAL A 230 1.77 -24.45 -16.06
N CYS A 231 0.69 -24.64 -16.82
CA CYS A 231 -0.14 -25.83 -16.64
C CYS A 231 0.64 -27.09 -17.03
N ILE A 232 0.32 -28.18 -16.35
CA ILE A 232 0.74 -29.54 -16.65
C ILE A 232 -0.54 -30.36 -16.63
N ASP A 233 -1.09 -30.59 -17.81
CA ASP A 233 -2.32 -31.34 -18.00
C ASP A 233 -1.97 -32.81 -18.19
N THR A 234 -2.61 -33.68 -17.42
CA THR A 234 -2.36 -35.12 -17.47
C THR A 234 -3.65 -35.87 -17.78
N ALA A 235 -3.55 -37.12 -18.21
CA ALA A 235 -4.70 -38.01 -18.40
C ALA A 235 -5.46 -38.37 -17.08
N SER A 236 -5.09 -37.77 -15.94
CA SER A 236 -5.68 -38.01 -14.62
C SER A 236 -5.78 -36.72 -13.79
N THR A 237 -6.27 -36.82 -12.56
CA THR A 237 -6.42 -35.69 -11.62
C THR A 237 -5.10 -35.17 -11.05
N LEU A 238 -3.95 -35.75 -11.44
CA LEU A 238 -2.62 -35.33 -11.00
C LEU A 238 -2.10 -34.08 -11.72
N GLY A 239 -2.88 -33.53 -12.65
CA GLY A 239 -2.53 -32.29 -13.36
C GLY A 239 -2.41 -31.09 -12.43
N MET A 240 -1.64 -30.10 -12.88
CA MET A 240 -1.33 -28.89 -12.13
C MET A 240 -1.68 -27.67 -12.98
N CYS A 241 -2.46 -26.75 -12.40
CA CYS A 241 -2.73 -25.47 -13.04
C CYS A 241 -1.51 -24.54 -12.92
N ALA A 242 -1.40 -23.59 -13.84
CA ALA A 242 -0.28 -22.67 -13.90
C ALA A 242 -0.08 -21.87 -12.60
N GLU A 243 -1.17 -21.45 -11.95
CA GLU A 243 -1.11 -20.69 -10.70
C GLU A 243 -0.57 -21.54 -9.56
N ARG A 244 -1.03 -22.79 -9.42
CA ARG A 244 -0.50 -23.72 -8.40
C ARG A 244 0.97 -24.05 -8.64
N ASN A 245 1.39 -24.12 -9.89
CA ASN A 245 2.79 -24.29 -10.26
C ASN A 245 3.64 -23.07 -9.85
N ALA A 246 3.16 -21.84 -10.14
CA ALA A 246 3.82 -20.60 -9.72
C ALA A 246 3.91 -20.48 -8.18
N ILE A 247 2.85 -20.89 -7.47
CA ILE A 247 2.82 -20.92 -6.01
C ILE A 247 3.81 -21.93 -5.45
N ALA A 248 3.93 -23.11 -6.04
CA ALA A 248 4.94 -24.10 -5.63
C ALA A 248 6.36 -23.52 -5.77
N ASN A 249 6.62 -22.77 -6.85
CA ASN A 249 7.90 -22.08 -7.05
C ASN A 249 8.14 -20.99 -5.98
N MET A 250 7.13 -20.17 -5.67
CA MET A 250 7.17 -19.18 -4.58
C MET A 250 7.50 -19.83 -3.22
N LEU A 251 6.80 -20.90 -2.87
CA LEU A 251 7.01 -21.63 -1.62
C LEU A 251 8.41 -22.24 -1.54
N THR A 252 8.93 -22.74 -2.66
CA THR A 252 10.30 -23.26 -2.76
C THR A 252 11.35 -22.19 -2.41
N HIS A 253 11.03 -20.92 -2.67
CA HIS A 253 11.89 -19.78 -2.34
C HIS A 253 11.59 -19.15 -0.97
N GLY A 254 10.75 -19.78 -0.15
CA GLY A 254 10.49 -19.37 1.23
C GLY A 254 9.48 -18.24 1.38
N GLU A 255 8.76 -17.86 0.32
CA GLU A 255 7.69 -16.87 0.37
C GLU A 255 6.31 -17.54 0.38
N SER A 256 5.34 -16.97 1.09
CA SER A 256 3.99 -17.56 1.24
C SER A 256 2.83 -16.60 0.97
N ARG A 257 3.09 -15.28 0.88
CA ARG A 257 2.04 -14.25 0.81
C ARG A 257 1.98 -13.62 -0.57
N ILE A 258 0.82 -13.71 -1.20
CA ILE A 258 0.58 -13.24 -2.57
C ILE A 258 -0.16 -11.89 -2.54
N SER A 259 0.26 -10.98 -3.41
CA SER A 259 -0.40 -9.69 -3.64
C SER A 259 -1.28 -9.71 -4.88
N LYS A 260 -0.77 -10.24 -6.01
CA LYS A 260 -1.41 -10.17 -7.32
C LYS A 260 -1.20 -11.46 -8.11
N VAL A 261 -2.19 -11.84 -8.91
CA VAL A 261 -2.14 -13.03 -9.78
C VAL A 261 -2.63 -12.69 -11.18
N VAL A 262 -1.89 -13.18 -12.18
CA VAL A 262 -2.29 -13.18 -13.58
C VAL A 262 -2.28 -14.63 -14.08
N ALA A 263 -3.35 -15.05 -14.73
CA ALA A 263 -3.42 -16.29 -15.50
C ALA A 263 -3.68 -15.95 -16.97
N VAL A 264 -2.82 -16.42 -17.86
CA VAL A 264 -2.85 -16.19 -19.31
C VAL A 264 -3.28 -17.47 -20.00
N MET A 265 -4.40 -17.38 -20.71
CA MET A 265 -5.02 -18.47 -21.46
C MET A 265 -4.25 -18.76 -22.77
N PRO A 266 -4.52 -19.89 -23.47
CA PRO A 266 -3.83 -20.23 -24.72
C PRO A 266 -3.97 -19.16 -25.82
N ASP A 267 -5.05 -18.38 -25.80
CA ASP A 267 -5.30 -17.30 -26.77
C ASP A 267 -4.69 -15.95 -26.35
N GLY A 268 -3.88 -15.92 -25.29
CA GLY A 268 -3.24 -14.73 -24.75
C GLY A 268 -4.16 -13.84 -23.91
N ARG A 269 -5.45 -14.17 -23.77
CA ARG A 269 -6.34 -13.43 -22.86
C ARG A 269 -6.04 -13.77 -21.42
N VAL A 270 -6.27 -12.82 -20.53
CA VAL A 270 -6.24 -13.05 -19.09
C VAL A 270 -7.61 -13.50 -18.59
N GLY A 271 -7.63 -14.33 -17.54
CA GLY A 271 -8.88 -14.84 -16.98
C GLY A 271 -8.75 -15.21 -15.50
N PRO A 272 -9.90 -15.45 -14.83
CA PRO A 272 -9.90 -15.85 -13.43
C PRO A 272 -9.32 -17.26 -13.26
N PRO A 273 -8.56 -17.51 -12.18
CA PRO A 273 -8.11 -18.86 -11.83
C PRO A 273 -9.26 -19.83 -11.62
N CYS A 274 -9.00 -21.12 -11.85
CA CYS A 274 -10.01 -22.17 -11.63
C CYS A 274 -10.42 -22.28 -10.15
N GLY A 275 -11.52 -23.00 -9.88
CA GLY A 275 -12.01 -23.20 -8.49
C GLY A 275 -10.95 -23.78 -7.55
N ALA A 276 -10.19 -24.77 -8.00
CA ALA A 276 -9.14 -25.41 -7.19
C ALA A 276 -7.98 -24.45 -6.87
N CYS A 277 -7.58 -23.58 -7.80
CA CYS A 277 -6.54 -22.58 -7.55
C CYS A 277 -7.03 -21.51 -6.56
N ARG A 278 -8.28 -21.05 -6.71
CA ARG A 278 -8.89 -20.08 -5.77
C ARG A 278 -8.94 -20.62 -4.35
N GLU A 279 -9.43 -21.85 -4.21
CA GLU A 279 -9.48 -22.60 -2.95
C GLU A 279 -8.07 -22.71 -2.33
N TYR A 280 -7.08 -23.12 -3.12
CA TYR A 280 -5.70 -23.27 -2.65
C TYR A 280 -5.09 -21.94 -2.18
N MET A 281 -5.30 -20.84 -2.93
CA MET A 281 -4.80 -19.51 -2.55
C MET A 281 -5.43 -19.01 -1.25
N MET A 282 -6.72 -19.26 -1.02
CA MET A 282 -7.40 -18.87 0.23
C MET A 282 -6.79 -19.53 1.48
N GLN A 283 -6.10 -20.65 1.32
CA GLN A 283 -5.47 -21.39 2.43
C GLN A 283 -4.05 -20.91 2.77
N LEU A 284 -3.44 -20.02 1.97
CA LEU A 284 -2.03 -19.62 2.16
C LEU A 284 -1.81 -18.62 3.29
N ASP A 285 -2.74 -17.70 3.51
CA ASP A 285 -2.62 -16.60 4.49
C ASP A 285 -4.03 -16.15 4.91
N LYS A 286 -4.18 -15.72 6.17
CA LYS A 286 -5.46 -15.19 6.68
C LYS A 286 -6.00 -13.99 5.88
N ASN A 287 -5.13 -13.26 5.19
CA ASN A 287 -5.46 -12.13 4.33
C ASN A 287 -5.51 -12.50 2.84
N SER A 288 -5.44 -13.79 2.45
CA SER A 288 -5.50 -14.20 1.03
C SER A 288 -6.72 -13.66 0.29
N GLY A 289 -7.81 -13.31 0.99
CA GLY A 289 -8.96 -12.63 0.39
C GLY A 289 -8.62 -11.31 -0.31
N SER A 290 -7.54 -10.62 0.07
CA SER A 290 -7.10 -9.37 -0.56
C SER A 290 -6.26 -9.55 -1.83
N ILE A 291 -5.95 -10.80 -2.23
CA ILE A 291 -5.22 -11.08 -3.47
C ILE A 291 -6.01 -10.50 -4.65
N GLU A 292 -5.38 -9.65 -5.45
CA GLU A 292 -5.99 -9.11 -6.67
C GLU A 292 -5.71 -10.03 -7.87
N ILE A 293 -6.74 -10.27 -8.69
CA ILE A 293 -6.69 -11.12 -9.87
C ILE A 293 -7.02 -10.27 -11.09
N LEU A 294 -6.18 -10.36 -12.13
CA LEU A 294 -6.38 -9.65 -13.38
C LEU A 294 -7.45 -10.33 -14.26
N LEU A 295 -8.47 -9.58 -14.65
CA LEU A 295 -9.55 -10.01 -15.55
C LEU A 295 -9.48 -9.39 -16.94
N ALA A 296 -8.85 -8.23 -17.09
CA ALA A 296 -8.55 -7.60 -18.37
C ALA A 296 -7.33 -6.68 -18.22
N LEU A 297 -6.47 -6.60 -19.25
CA LEU A 297 -5.28 -5.75 -19.24
C LEU A 297 -5.53 -4.34 -19.82
N ASP A 298 -6.49 -4.20 -20.75
CA ASP A 298 -6.82 -2.92 -21.37
C ASP A 298 -8.34 -2.77 -21.63
N PRO A 299 -9.05 -1.92 -20.86
CA PRO A 299 -8.57 -1.27 -19.64
C PRO A 299 -8.30 -2.31 -18.53
N VAL A 300 -7.40 -1.98 -17.59
CA VAL A 300 -7.14 -2.86 -16.44
C VAL A 300 -8.41 -3.07 -15.64
N LYS A 301 -8.83 -4.33 -15.51
CA LYS A 301 -9.92 -4.76 -14.65
C LYS A 301 -9.43 -5.86 -13.71
N THR A 302 -9.66 -5.69 -12.43
CA THR A 302 -9.27 -6.65 -11.39
C THR A 302 -10.48 -7.09 -10.57
N ILE A 303 -10.31 -8.16 -9.81
CA ILE A 303 -11.24 -8.64 -8.80
C ILE A 303 -10.44 -9.20 -7.63
N THR A 304 -10.93 -9.08 -6.40
CA THR A 304 -10.29 -9.72 -5.26
C THR A 304 -10.62 -11.21 -5.20
N LEU A 305 -9.73 -12.01 -4.61
CA LEU A 305 -9.98 -13.43 -4.39
C LEU A 305 -11.21 -13.65 -3.49
N ARG A 306 -11.45 -12.74 -2.54
CA ARG A 306 -12.66 -12.71 -1.70
C ARG A 306 -13.94 -12.56 -2.52
N GLU A 307 -13.96 -11.67 -3.51
CA GLU A 307 -15.13 -11.51 -4.39
C GLU A 307 -15.38 -12.73 -5.27
N LEU A 308 -14.32 -13.45 -5.68
CA LEU A 308 -14.44 -14.72 -6.41
C LEU A 308 -14.78 -15.92 -5.51
N THR A 309 -14.62 -15.78 -4.20
CA THR A 309 -14.81 -16.83 -3.18
C THR A 309 -15.51 -16.26 -1.93
N PRO A 310 -16.74 -15.72 -2.06
CA PRO A 310 -17.35 -14.87 -1.03
C PRO A 310 -17.70 -15.62 0.27
N TYR A 311 -17.99 -16.92 0.19
CA TYR A 311 -18.38 -17.76 1.32
C TYR A 311 -17.24 -18.72 1.70
N TRP A 312 -16.05 -18.15 1.92
CA TRP A 312 -14.88 -18.92 2.34
C TRP A 312 -15.15 -19.64 3.67
N TRP A 313 -15.04 -20.96 3.66
CA TRP A 313 -15.38 -21.81 4.81
C TRP A 313 -14.24 -21.92 5.83
N GLY A 314 -13.01 -21.58 5.45
CA GLY A 314 -11.82 -21.79 6.28
C GLY A 314 -11.49 -20.65 7.26
N GLU A 315 -12.36 -19.66 7.45
CA GLU A 315 -12.08 -18.51 8.32
C GLU A 315 -11.76 -18.92 9.77
N GLU A 316 -12.50 -19.90 10.30
CA GLU A 316 -12.32 -20.40 11.67
C GLU A 316 -10.93 -20.99 11.91
N ARG A 317 -10.27 -21.53 10.87
CA ARG A 317 -8.93 -22.10 10.99
C ARG A 317 -7.84 -21.06 11.21
N PHE A 318 -8.12 -19.79 10.92
CA PHE A 318 -7.22 -18.67 11.16
C PHE A 318 -7.61 -17.84 12.39
N ALA A 319 -8.65 -18.24 13.12
CA ALA A 319 -9.16 -17.47 14.27
C ALA A 319 -8.17 -17.42 15.45
N ASP A 320 -7.27 -18.40 15.53
CA ASP A 320 -6.27 -18.53 16.61
C ASP A 320 -4.90 -17.87 16.27
N GLU A 321 -4.76 -17.22 15.11
CA GLU A 321 -3.52 -16.54 14.63
C GLU A 321 -3.62 -15.00 14.59
#